data_AF-A0AAC9NW12-F1
#
_entry.id   AF-A0AAC9NW12-F1
#
_cell.length_a   1.000
_cell.length_b   1.000
_cell.length_c   1.000
_cell.angle_alpha   90.00
_cell.angle_beta   90.00
_cell.angle_gamma   90.00
#
_symmetry.space_group_name_H-M   'P 1'
#
loop_
_entity.id
_entity.type
_entity.pdbx_description
1 polymer ?
#
loop_
_entity_poly.entity_id
_entity_poly.type
_entity_poly.pdbx_seq_one_letter_code
_entity_poly.pdbx_strand_id
1 'polypeptide(L)'
;MSLRGINAYQKNSVKQDVAAADPHKLTLLLLQGAMDRIAYAKGAVERKDFVNKAKFVTKATSILMYLRDTLDIDIGGEIAENLYALYDYIVETVNDGHFNNDVSKLDEAYSLLEPIRDAWVSIPESAKLEAYEKKSMAASNG
;
A
#
# COMPACT_ATOMS: atom_id res chain seq x y z
N MET A 1 25.55 -23.77 -44.85
CA MET A 1 24.50 -24.25 -43.93
C MET A 1 24.44 -23.28 -42.75
N SER A 2 23.34 -22.54 -42.63
CA SER A 2 23.18 -21.46 -41.65
C SER A 2 23.03 -22.01 -40.23
N LEU A 3 23.75 -21.40 -39.29
CA LEU A 3 23.66 -21.67 -37.84
C LEU A 3 22.22 -21.50 -37.35
N ARG A 4 21.60 -22.60 -36.89
CA ARG A 4 20.45 -22.56 -35.99
C ARG A 4 20.97 -22.37 -34.57
N GLY A 5 20.97 -21.12 -34.12
CA GLY A 5 21.24 -20.80 -32.73
C GLY A 5 20.92 -19.33 -32.53
N ILE A 6 19.73 -19.05 -31.97
CA ILE A 6 19.31 -17.86 -31.22
C ILE A 6 17.77 -17.96 -31.13
N ASN A 7 17.27 -18.62 -30.09
CA ASN A 7 15.90 -18.41 -29.57
C ASN A 7 15.73 -19.06 -28.19
N ALA A 8 16.69 -18.81 -27.29
CA ALA A 8 16.62 -19.27 -25.90
C ALA A 8 16.88 -18.15 -24.86
N TYR A 9 17.17 -16.92 -25.29
CA TYR A 9 17.58 -15.84 -24.39
C TYR A 9 16.48 -14.82 -24.02
N GLN A 10 15.27 -14.89 -24.59
CA GLN A 10 14.22 -13.90 -24.31
C GLN A 10 13.17 -14.31 -23.27
N LYS A 11 13.09 -15.59 -22.86
CA LYS A 11 11.99 -16.06 -22.01
C LYS A 11 12.32 -16.27 -20.53
N ASN A 12 13.60 -16.17 -20.15
CA ASN A 12 14.06 -16.52 -18.78
C ASN A 12 14.56 -15.35 -17.93
N SER A 13 14.75 -14.15 -18.48
CA SER A 13 15.14 -12.96 -17.68
C SER A 13 13.99 -12.40 -16.84
N VAL A 14 12.74 -12.52 -17.32
CA VAL A 14 11.55 -11.99 -16.61
C VAL A 14 11.28 -12.71 -15.28
N LYS A 15 11.79 -13.93 -15.08
CA LYS A 15 11.51 -14.75 -13.88
C LYS A 15 12.51 -14.59 -12.74
N GLN A 16 13.72 -14.09 -12.99
CA GLN A 16 14.75 -14.02 -11.95
C GLN A 16 14.68 -12.74 -11.10
N ASP A 17 14.07 -11.66 -11.60
CA ASP A 17 13.90 -10.41 -10.84
C ASP A 17 12.67 -10.40 -9.91
N VAL A 18 11.80 -11.42 -9.99
CA VAL A 18 10.60 -11.58 -9.15
C VAL A 18 10.94 -11.87 -7.67
N ALA A 19 12.23 -12.08 -7.35
CA ALA A 19 12.71 -12.31 -5.99
C ALA A 19 12.79 -11.02 -5.14
N ALA A 20 12.76 -9.83 -5.77
CA ALA A 20 12.45 -8.58 -5.09
C ALA A 20 10.93 -8.46 -5.04
N ALA A 21 10.33 -8.47 -3.84
CA ALA A 21 8.89 -8.53 -3.66
C ALA A 21 8.15 -7.54 -4.58
N ASP A 22 7.20 -8.04 -5.37
CA ASP A 22 6.34 -7.27 -6.29
C ASP A 22 5.83 -5.99 -5.57
N PRO A 23 6.25 -4.79 -6.00
CA PRO A 23 5.87 -3.53 -5.37
C PRO A 23 4.36 -3.35 -5.25
N HIS A 24 3.58 -3.84 -6.23
CA HIS A 24 2.12 -3.81 -6.17
C HIS A 24 1.61 -4.63 -4.99
N LYS A 25 2.15 -5.84 -4.84
CA LYS A 25 1.81 -6.74 -3.73
C LYS A 25 2.26 -6.22 -2.37
N LEU A 26 3.42 -5.56 -2.28
CA LEU A 26 3.88 -4.93 -1.05
C LEU A 26 2.92 -3.83 -0.59
N THR A 27 2.51 -2.93 -1.49
CA THR A 27 1.53 -1.89 -1.17
C THR A 27 0.19 -2.50 -0.71
N LEU A 28 -0.27 -3.58 -1.37
CA LEU A 28 -1.48 -4.29 -0.96
C LEU A 28 -1.37 -4.85 0.47
N LEU A 29 -0.23 -5.48 0.80
CA LEU A 29 0.01 -6.02 2.14
C LEU A 29 0.10 -4.92 3.21
N LEU A 30 0.62 -3.74 2.86
CA LEU A 30 0.62 -2.58 3.75
C LEU A 30 -0.80 -2.06 4.00
N LEU A 31 -1.61 -1.87 2.94
CA LEU A 31 -3.01 -1.46 3.07
C LEU A 31 -3.80 -2.42 3.98
N GLN A 32 -3.71 -3.73 3.70
CA GLN A 32 -4.35 -4.76 4.53
C GLN A 32 -3.81 -4.74 5.96
N GLY A 33 -2.49 -4.59 6.12
CA GLY A 33 -1.84 -4.47 7.42
C GLY A 33 -2.40 -3.31 8.23
N ALA A 34 -2.51 -2.11 7.65
CA ALA A 34 -3.10 -0.95 8.33
C ALA A 34 -4.55 -1.22 8.76
N MET A 35 -5.40 -1.73 7.85
CA MET A 35 -6.80 -2.09 8.15
C MET A 35 -6.91 -3.09 9.30
N ASP A 36 -6.11 -4.17 9.28
CA ASP A 36 -6.10 -5.16 10.35
C ASP A 36 -5.76 -4.54 11.71
N ARG A 37 -4.78 -3.62 11.76
CA ARG A 37 -4.37 -3.00 13.03
C ARG A 37 -5.42 -2.01 13.53
N ILE A 38 -6.12 -1.30 12.63
CA ILE A 38 -7.27 -0.48 13.02
C ILE A 38 -8.36 -1.35 13.64
N ALA A 39 -8.70 -2.49 13.01
CA ALA A 39 -9.69 -3.43 13.54
C ALA A 39 -9.25 -4.03 14.90
N TYR A 40 -7.97 -4.37 15.06
CA TYR A 40 -7.45 -4.87 16.34
C TYR A 40 -7.45 -3.79 17.43
N ALA A 41 -7.14 -2.52 17.07
CA ALA A 41 -7.24 -1.39 17.99
C ALA A 41 -8.69 -1.22 18.47
N LYS A 42 -9.68 -1.30 17.58
CA LYS A 42 -11.11 -1.27 17.92
C LYS A 42 -11.47 -2.37 18.92
N GLY A 43 -11.15 -3.62 18.61
CA GLY A 43 -11.42 -4.73 19.53
C GLY A 43 -10.71 -4.57 20.88
N ALA A 44 -9.53 -3.96 20.92
CA ALA A 44 -8.82 -3.64 22.16
C ALA A 44 -9.53 -2.54 22.97
N VAL A 45 -10.09 -1.52 22.33
CA VAL A 45 -10.94 -0.50 22.99
C VAL A 45 -12.15 -1.15 23.66
N GLU A 46 -12.88 -1.99 22.92
CA GLU A 46 -14.09 -2.67 23.41
C GLU A 46 -13.80 -3.55 24.66
N ARG A 47 -12.64 -4.19 24.69
CA ARG A 47 -12.18 -5.00 25.84
C ARG A 47 -11.46 -4.21 26.93
N LYS A 48 -11.35 -2.89 26.80
CA LYS A 48 -10.57 -2.00 27.69
C LYS A 48 -9.09 -2.39 27.82
N ASP A 49 -8.53 -3.02 26.78
CA ASP A 49 -7.12 -3.40 26.69
C ASP A 49 -6.32 -2.25 26.06
N PHE A 50 -6.04 -1.23 26.86
CA PHE A 50 -5.42 0.00 26.35
C PHE A 50 -3.95 -0.16 25.97
N VAL A 51 -3.25 -1.15 26.54
CA VAL A 51 -1.87 -1.47 26.18
C VAL A 51 -1.80 -1.99 24.75
N ASN A 52 -2.65 -2.96 24.40
CA ASN A 52 -2.67 -3.47 23.03
C ASN A 52 -3.31 -2.48 22.07
N LYS A 53 -4.30 -1.69 22.49
CA LYS A 53 -4.81 -0.54 21.70
C LYS A 53 -3.66 0.35 21.24
N ALA A 54 -2.82 0.84 22.17
CA ALA A 54 -1.71 1.73 21.84
C ALA A 54 -0.72 1.09 20.85
N LYS A 55 -0.40 -0.20 21.04
CA LYS A 55 0.47 -0.95 20.12
C LYS A 55 -0.11 -1.05 18.70
N PHE A 56 -1.41 -1.32 18.58
CA PHE A 56 -2.06 -1.45 17.28
C PHE A 56 -2.19 -0.09 16.57
N VAL A 57 -2.58 0.96 17.30
CA VAL A 57 -2.63 2.34 16.78
C VAL A 57 -1.27 2.80 16.26
N THR A 58 -0.20 2.58 17.02
CA THR A 58 1.17 2.96 16.61
C THR A 58 1.57 2.26 15.31
N LYS A 59 1.22 0.97 15.17
CA LYS A 59 1.50 0.21 13.94
C LYS A 59 0.66 0.68 12.76
N ALA A 60 -0.64 0.94 12.95
CA ALA A 60 -1.51 1.43 11.90
C ALA A 60 -1.03 2.79 11.36
N THR A 61 -0.77 3.75 12.25
CA THR A 61 -0.27 5.08 11.90
C THR A 61 1.09 5.02 11.21
N SER A 62 2.03 4.19 11.68
CA SER A 62 3.33 3.99 11.02
C SER A 62 3.19 3.49 9.58
N ILE A 63 2.28 2.56 9.31
CA ILE A 63 2.03 2.05 7.96
C ILE A 63 1.40 3.13 7.07
N LEU A 64 0.40 3.86 7.59
CA LEU A 64 -0.27 4.93 6.86
C LEU A 64 0.69 6.07 6.50
N MET A 65 1.54 6.48 7.45
CA MET A 65 2.58 7.48 7.19
C MET A 65 3.58 6.98 6.15
N TYR A 66 4.01 5.72 6.22
CA TYR A 66 4.88 5.15 5.18
C TYR A 66 4.22 5.17 3.79
N LEU A 67 2.95 4.77 3.68
CA LEU A 67 2.20 4.82 2.42
C LEU A 67 2.10 6.25 1.89
N ARG A 68 1.82 7.22 2.76
CA ARG A 68 1.77 8.66 2.44
C ARG A 68 3.12 9.18 1.95
N ASP A 69 4.18 8.91 2.70
CA ASP A 69 5.52 9.47 2.47
C ASP A 69 6.23 8.82 1.27
N THR A 70 5.72 7.69 0.77
CA THR A 70 6.25 7.01 -0.44
C THR A 70 5.47 7.33 -1.72
N LEU A 71 4.48 8.23 -1.67
CA LEU A 71 3.80 8.73 -2.86
C LEU A 71 4.76 9.57 -3.71
N ASP A 72 4.79 9.29 -5.01
CA ASP A 72 5.49 10.10 -5.99
C ASP A 72 4.55 11.20 -6.49
N ILE A 73 4.69 12.40 -5.94
CA ILE A 73 3.83 13.55 -6.27
C ILE A 73 4.11 14.05 -7.69
N ASP A 74 5.37 14.00 -8.14
CA ASP A 74 5.76 14.47 -9.47
C ASP A 74 5.15 13.60 -10.58
N ILE A 75 5.13 12.28 -10.39
CA ILE A 75 4.53 11.34 -11.35
C ILE A 75 3.02 11.23 -11.17
N GLY A 76 2.54 11.19 -9.92
CA GLY A 76 1.14 10.94 -9.60
C GLY A 76 0.22 12.16 -9.66
N GLY A 77 0.78 13.37 -9.65
CA GLY A 77 0.05 14.64 -9.72
C GLY A 77 -1.10 14.72 -8.73
N GLU A 78 -2.25 15.21 -9.20
CA GLU A 78 -3.47 15.39 -8.39
C GLU A 78 -3.94 14.12 -7.66
N ILE A 79 -3.73 12.93 -8.25
CA ILE A 79 -4.11 11.66 -7.59
C ILE A 79 -3.23 11.42 -6.37
N ALA A 80 -1.92 11.64 -6.48
CA ALA A 80 -0.99 11.47 -5.38
C ALA A 80 -1.20 12.53 -4.29
N GLU A 81 -1.50 13.77 -4.66
CA GLU A 81 -1.85 14.83 -3.70
C GLU A 81 -3.14 14.49 -2.91
N ASN A 82 -4.17 14.01 -3.60
CA ASN A 82 -5.42 13.59 -2.95
C ASN A 82 -5.22 12.37 -2.03
N LEU A 83 -4.40 11.39 -2.45
CA LEU A 83 -4.04 10.24 -1.60
C LEU A 83 -3.22 10.67 -0.39
N TYR A 84 -2.30 11.63 -0.55
CA TYR A 84 -1.52 12.18 0.54
C TYR A 84 -2.45 12.78 1.61
N ALA A 85 -3.34 13.68 1.18
CA ALA A 85 -4.30 14.34 2.07
C ALA A 85 -5.24 13.32 2.75
N LEU A 86 -5.70 12.31 2.01
CA LEU A 86 -6.54 11.25 2.56
C LEU A 86 -5.81 10.43 3.63
N TYR A 87 -4.57 9.99 3.37
CA TYR A 87 -3.80 9.24 4.37
C TYR A 87 -3.49 10.08 5.61
N ASP A 88 -3.24 11.38 5.44
CA ASP A 88 -3.04 12.31 6.56
C ASP A 88 -4.31 12.40 7.43
N TYR A 89 -5.47 12.61 6.81
CA TYR A 89 -6.76 12.61 7.51
C TYR A 89 -7.07 11.29 8.22
N ILE A 90 -6.74 10.14 7.60
CA ILE A 90 -6.93 8.83 8.25
C ILE A 90 -6.03 8.69 9.48
N VAL A 91 -4.78 9.17 9.43
CA VAL A 91 -3.87 9.18 10.59
C VAL A 91 -4.46 10.01 11.73
N GLU A 92 -4.95 11.22 11.44
CA GLU A 92 -5.62 12.07 12.43
C GLU A 92 -6.85 11.37 13.02
N THR A 93 -7.69 10.77 12.17
CA THR A 93 -8.90 10.04 12.59
C THR A 93 -8.58 8.85 13.50
N VAL A 94 -7.53 8.08 13.19
CA VAL A 94 -7.06 6.98 14.05
C VAL A 94 -6.56 7.51 15.40
N ASN A 95 -5.86 8.65 15.42
CA ASN A 95 -5.38 9.28 16.65
C ASN A 95 -6.53 9.82 17.50
N ASP A 96 -7.55 10.42 16.89
CA ASP A 96 -8.76 10.85 17.58
C ASP A 96 -9.49 9.68 18.24
N GLY A 97 -9.64 8.57 17.52
CA GLY A 97 -10.16 7.32 18.07
C GLY A 97 -9.31 6.79 19.22
N HIS A 98 -7.99 6.91 19.11
CA HIS A 98 -7.05 6.48 20.15
C HIS A 98 -7.17 7.31 21.43
N PHE A 99 -7.15 8.64 21.32
CA PHE A 99 -7.16 9.55 22.48
C PHE A 99 -8.50 9.52 23.20
N ASN A 100 -9.59 9.44 22.46
CA ASN A 100 -10.95 9.46 23.03
C ASN A 100 -11.51 8.06 23.34
N ASN A 101 -10.79 6.98 22.98
CA ASN A 101 -11.30 5.61 22.99
C ASN A 101 -12.60 5.48 22.16
N ASP A 102 -12.68 6.20 21.05
CA ASP A 102 -13.86 6.26 20.20
C ASP A 102 -13.75 5.21 19.09
N VAL A 103 -14.57 4.15 19.20
CA VAL A 103 -14.62 3.09 18.19
C VAL A 103 -15.21 3.56 16.87
N SER A 104 -16.07 4.57 16.87
CA SER A 104 -16.69 5.09 15.64
C SER A 104 -15.65 5.77 14.75
N LYS A 105 -14.65 6.43 15.35
CA LYS A 105 -13.50 6.99 14.63
C LYS A 105 -12.60 5.91 14.02
N LEU A 106 -12.42 4.78 14.73
CA LEU A 106 -11.67 3.65 14.16
C LEU A 106 -12.43 2.99 13.01
N ASP A 107 -13.76 2.92 13.08
CA ASP A 107 -14.60 2.45 11.97
C ASP A 107 -14.56 3.40 10.77
N GLU A 108 -14.62 4.72 11.01
CA GLU A 108 -14.45 5.75 9.97
C GLU A 108 -13.11 5.57 9.24
N ALA A 109 -12.00 5.51 9.98
CA ALA A 109 -10.67 5.29 9.40
C ALA A 109 -10.58 3.99 8.58
N TYR A 110 -11.19 2.90 9.07
CA TYR A 110 -11.25 1.63 8.35
C TYR A 110 -12.02 1.79 7.03
N SER A 111 -13.21 2.40 7.08
CA SER A 111 -14.09 2.57 5.92
C SER A 111 -13.50 3.48 4.83
N LEU A 112 -12.66 4.45 5.21
CA LEU A 112 -11.96 5.31 4.26
C LEU A 112 -10.83 4.57 3.52
N LEU A 113 -10.21 3.59 4.18
CA LEU A 113 -9.10 2.83 3.62
C LEU A 113 -9.56 1.65 2.73
N GLU A 114 -10.72 1.07 3.04
CA GLU A 114 -11.32 -0.04 2.30
C GLU A 114 -11.44 0.19 0.77
N PRO A 115 -12.03 1.31 0.28
CA PRO A 115 -12.15 1.54 -1.16
C PRO A 115 -10.78 1.70 -1.83
N ILE A 116 -9.77 2.20 -1.13
CA ILE A 116 -8.39 2.31 -1.65
C ILE A 116 -7.78 0.93 -1.81
N ARG A 117 -7.93 0.07 -0.80
CA ARG A 117 -7.50 -1.34 -0.86
C ARG A 117 -8.20 -2.08 -2.01
N ASP A 118 -9.51 -1.92 -2.15
CA ASP A 118 -10.29 -2.59 -3.20
C ASP A 118 -9.93 -2.11 -4.60
N ALA A 119 -9.74 -0.80 -4.78
CA ALA A 119 -9.25 -0.24 -6.04
C ALA A 119 -7.86 -0.79 -6.39
N TRP A 120 -6.96 -0.90 -5.40
CA TRP A 120 -5.62 -1.44 -5.59
C TRP A 120 -5.62 -2.92 -5.99
N VAL A 121 -6.50 -3.73 -5.39
CA VAL A 121 -6.74 -5.14 -5.76
C VAL A 121 -7.24 -5.26 -7.19
N SER A 122 -8.09 -4.32 -7.62
CA SER A 122 -8.75 -4.35 -8.93
C SER A 122 -7.84 -3.99 -10.10
N ILE A 123 -6.60 -3.57 -9.85
CA ILE A 123 -5.63 -3.25 -10.92
C ILE A 123 -5.28 -4.52 -11.71
N PRO A 124 -5.57 -4.57 -13.02
CA PRO A 124 -5.34 -5.76 -13.82
C PRO A 124 -3.84 -6.00 -14.07
N GLU A 125 -3.46 -7.26 -14.23
CA GLU A 125 -2.06 -7.65 -14.45
C GLU A 125 -1.44 -6.95 -15.66
N SER A 126 -2.20 -6.73 -16.73
CA SER A 126 -1.75 -5.99 -17.92
C SER A 126 -1.33 -4.56 -17.60
N ALA A 127 -2.05 -3.86 -16.73
CA ALA A 127 -1.69 -2.50 -16.32
C ALA A 127 -0.41 -2.48 -15.46
N LYS A 128 -0.20 -3.51 -14.62
CA LYS A 128 1.03 -3.65 -13.82
C LYS A 128 2.24 -3.90 -14.71
N LEU A 129 2.10 -4.78 -15.70
CA LEU A 129 3.16 -5.07 -16.68
C LEU A 129 3.51 -3.82 -17.50
N GLU A 130 2.52 -3.07 -17.98
CA GLU A 130 2.75 -1.82 -18.71
C GLU A 130 3.51 -0.78 -17.84
N ALA A 131 3.15 -0.66 -16.56
CA ALA A 131 3.83 0.22 -15.63
C ALA A 131 5.29 -0.21 -15.37
N TYR A 132 5.54 -1.52 -15.23
CA TYR A 132 6.89 -2.07 -15.06
C TYR A 132 7.77 -1.81 -16.30
N GLU A 133 7.22 -2.04 -17.49
CA GLU A 133 7.91 -1.77 -18.75
C GLU A 133 8.30 -0.30 -18.88
N LYS A 134 7.36 0.63 -18.65
CA LYS A 134 7.62 2.08 -18.64
C LYS A 134 8.74 2.46 -17.66
N LYS A 135 8.71 1.90 -16.44
CA LYS A 135 9.76 2.15 -15.43
C LYS A 135 11.13 1.62 -15.87
N SER A 136 11.18 0.43 -16.48
CA SER A 136 12.43 -0.16 -16.97
C SER A 136 13.04 0.66 -18.12
N MET A 137 12.21 1.18 -19.04
CA MET A 137 12.65 2.01 -20.16
C MET A 137 13.14 3.39 -19.72
N ALA A 138 12.52 3.98 -18.69
CA ALA A 138 12.99 5.22 -18.10
C ALA A 138 14.36 5.05 -17.43
N ALA A 139 14.58 3.92 -16.75
CA ALA A 139 15.85 3.62 -16.08
C ALA A 139 17.01 3.27 -17.03
N SER A 140 16.73 2.87 -18.28
CA SER A 140 17.76 2.57 -19.29
C SER A 140 18.20 3.78 -20.12
N ASN A 141 17.44 4.87 -20.08
CA ASN A 141 17.62 6.06 -20.93
C ASN A 141 18.20 7.28 -20.19
N GLY A 142 18.51 7.14 -18.90
CA GLY A 142 19.19 8.14 -18.06
C GLY A 142 20.55 7.65 -17.61
#